data_AF-A0AAR5Q2W2-F1
#
_entry.id   AF-A0AAR5Q2W2-F1
#
_cell.length_a   1.000
_cell.length_b   1.000
_cell.length_c   1.000
_cell.angle_alpha   90.00
_cell.angle_beta   90.00
_cell.angle_gamma   90.00
#
_symmetry.space_group_name_H-M   'P 1'
#
loop_
_entity.id
_entity.type
_entity.pdbx_description
1 polymer ?
#
loop_
_entity_poly.entity_id
_entity_poly.type
_entity_poly.pdbx_seq_one_letter_code
_entity_poly.pdbx_strand_id
1 'polypeptide(L)'
;MLSDEDDRDVDVESDDGEDLDIRQTGARMSSGNQYYSQAEKRAHHNALERKRRDHIKDSFSSLRNSVPSLHGEKASRAQILKKASDYILYMKKKNNSHQQDIHDLKRQNSLLGAQIRTLEKAKKSATFHSELSKCIIESDTESSSDGDEEMVTQPQNKSKKLKTAH
;
A
#
# COMPACT_ATOMS: atom_id res chain seq x y z
N MET A 1 32.83 53.00 17.89
CA MET A 1 32.83 52.79 19.34
C MET A 1 31.41 53.00 19.83
N LEU A 2 30.68 51.91 20.06
CA LEU A 2 29.32 51.79 20.63
C LEU A 2 29.09 50.27 20.72
N SER A 3 28.68 49.61 21.78
CA SER A 3 28.63 49.85 23.23
C SER A 3 28.55 48.43 23.80
N ASP A 4 29.31 48.14 24.85
CA ASP A 4 29.13 46.92 25.65
C ASP A 4 27.73 46.95 26.27
N GLU A 5 26.87 45.99 25.93
CA GLU A 5 25.59 45.78 26.60
C GLU A 5 25.42 44.29 26.96
N ASP A 6 25.66 44.05 28.25
CA ASP A 6 24.97 43.11 29.14
C ASP A 6 25.10 41.59 28.91
N ASP A 7 26.19 41.04 29.46
CA ASP A 7 26.20 39.72 30.08
C ASP A 7 25.22 39.69 31.27
N ARG A 8 23.94 39.41 31.00
CA ARG A 8 22.99 39.05 32.07
C ARG A 8 23.22 37.60 32.45
N ASP A 9 23.91 37.40 33.56
CA ASP A 9 23.92 36.13 34.29
C ASP A 9 22.46 35.73 34.57
N VAL A 10 22.01 34.64 33.94
CA VAL A 10 20.77 33.97 34.31
C VAL A 10 21.06 33.19 35.58
N ASP A 11 20.74 33.78 36.73
CA ASP A 11 20.59 33.04 37.99
C ASP A 11 19.48 32.00 37.79
N VAL A 12 19.88 30.78 37.44
CA VAL A 12 19.07 29.59 37.65
C VAL A 12 19.05 29.38 39.16
N GLU A 13 18.04 29.98 39.81
CA GLU A 13 17.50 29.48 41.07
C GLU A 13 17.26 27.98 40.87
N SER A 14 18.13 27.15 41.44
CA SER A 14 17.84 25.73 41.61
C SER A 14 16.67 25.67 42.58
N ASP A 15 15.48 25.46 42.02
CA ASP A 15 14.29 25.07 42.75
C ASP A 15 14.60 23.77 43.51
N ASP A 16 15.14 23.93 44.71
CA ASP A 16 15.26 22.90 45.73
C ASP A 16 13.83 22.55 46.13
N GLY A 17 13.24 21.64 45.35
CA GLY A 17 11.89 21.13 45.53
C GLY A 17 11.61 20.85 47.00
N GLU A 18 10.86 21.79 47.56
CA GLU A 18 10.24 21.77 48.88
C GLU A 18 9.76 20.38 49.27
N ASP A 19 10.36 19.88 50.35
CA ASP A 19 9.98 18.67 51.07
C ASP A 19 8.59 18.92 51.68
N LEU A 20 7.54 18.75 50.87
CA LEU A 20 6.16 18.80 51.34
C LEU A 20 5.91 17.56 52.20
N ASP A 21 6.22 17.73 53.47
CA ASP A 21 5.91 16.85 54.57
C ASP A 21 4.39 16.60 54.59
N ILE A 22 3.98 15.49 53.95
CA ILE A 22 2.59 15.03 53.80
C ILE A 22 2.08 14.50 55.16
N ARG A 23 2.01 15.40 56.14
CA ARG A 23 1.30 15.12 57.37
C ARG A 23 -0.18 15.39 57.11
N GLN A 24 -0.91 14.28 57.03
CA GLN A 24 -2.31 14.20 57.44
C GLN A 24 -3.36 14.76 56.46
N THR A 25 -3.71 14.01 55.40
CA THR A 25 -5.14 13.81 55.03
C THR A 25 -5.30 12.56 54.15
N GLY A 26 -6.24 11.67 54.52
CA GLY A 26 -6.84 10.72 53.57
C GLY A 26 -6.35 9.27 53.62
N ALA A 27 -7.12 8.44 54.32
CA ALA A 27 -7.49 7.08 53.92
C ALA A 27 -6.41 6.21 53.23
N ARG A 28 -5.62 5.55 54.08
CA ARG A 28 -5.15 4.15 54.01
C ARG A 28 -5.80 3.26 52.93
N MET A 29 -5.48 3.41 51.65
CA MET A 29 -5.60 2.36 50.64
C MET A 29 -4.60 2.63 49.49
N SER A 30 -3.37 2.13 49.61
CA SER A 30 -2.63 1.73 48.42
C SER A 30 -1.55 0.72 48.78
N SER A 31 -1.81 -0.52 48.38
CA SER A 31 -0.99 -1.70 48.50
C SER A 31 0.41 -1.49 47.91
N GLY A 32 1.44 -1.88 48.68
CA GLY A 32 2.76 -2.19 48.12
C GLY A 32 3.73 -1.02 48.01
N ASN A 33 3.82 -0.16 49.04
CA ASN A 33 4.89 0.83 49.14
C ASN A 33 6.25 0.14 49.37
N GLN A 34 6.81 -0.44 48.30
CA GLN A 34 8.21 -0.85 48.25
C GLN A 34 9.04 0.42 48.42
N TYR A 35 9.53 0.65 49.63
CA TYR A 35 10.48 1.70 49.94
C TYR A 35 11.82 1.37 49.25
N TYR A 36 11.86 1.51 47.93
CA TYR A 36 13.09 1.45 47.18
C TYR A 36 13.99 2.58 47.67
N SER A 37 15.19 2.22 48.08
CA SER A 37 16.28 3.16 48.33
C SER A 37 16.47 4.06 47.11
N GLN A 38 17.01 5.26 47.31
CA GLN A 38 17.30 6.17 46.21
C GLN A 38 18.21 5.51 45.14
N ALA A 39 19.07 4.58 45.55
CA ALA A 39 19.89 3.76 44.66
C ALA A 39 19.04 2.79 43.81
N GLU A 40 18.07 2.10 44.41
CA GLU A 40 17.17 1.19 43.69
C GLU A 40 16.24 1.93 42.71
N LYS A 41 15.73 3.10 43.08
CA LYS A 41 14.95 3.95 42.16
C LYS A 41 15.78 4.34 40.92
N ARG A 42 17.04 4.75 41.12
CA ARG A 42 17.97 5.05 40.02
C ARG A 42 18.28 3.81 39.18
N ALA A 43 18.51 2.66 39.81
CA ALA A 43 18.78 1.40 39.11
C ALA A 43 17.59 0.96 38.25
N HIS A 44 16.38 1.05 38.79
CA HIS A 44 15.13 0.73 38.08
C HIS A 44 14.92 1.66 36.88
N HIS A 45 15.08 2.98 37.06
CA HIS A 45 15.01 3.94 35.96
C HIS A 45 16.03 3.61 34.84
N ASN A 46 17.28 3.32 35.21
CA ASN A 46 18.33 2.93 34.26
C ASN A 46 18.01 1.61 33.53
N ALA A 47 17.34 0.67 34.20
CA ALA A 47 16.90 -0.58 33.59
C ALA A 47 15.79 -0.33 32.56
N LEU A 48 14.79 0.49 32.90
CA LEU A 48 13.72 0.86 31.97
C LEU A 48 14.23 1.60 30.74
N GLU A 49 15.15 2.54 30.92
CA GLU A 49 15.70 3.28 29.79
C GLU A 49 16.56 2.39 28.88
N ARG A 50 17.30 1.41 29.43
CA ARG A 50 17.98 0.39 28.61
C ARG A 50 16.98 -0.38 27.75
N LYS A 51 15.90 -0.89 28.35
CA LYS A 51 14.83 -1.58 27.62
C LYS A 51 14.25 -0.68 26.51
N ARG A 52 14.00 0.60 26.79
CA ARG A 52 13.51 1.56 25.79
C ARG A 52 14.50 1.71 24.62
N ARG A 53 15.80 1.83 24.91
CA ARG A 53 16.85 1.96 23.88
C ARG A 53 16.97 0.71 23.02
N ASP A 54 16.81 -0.48 23.60
CA ASP A 54 16.83 -1.74 22.85
C ASP A 54 15.65 -1.82 21.89
N HIS A 55 14.44 -1.46 22.35
CA HIS A 55 13.27 -1.38 21.47
C HIS A 55 13.48 -0.40 20.30
N ILE A 56 14.08 0.76 20.56
CA ILE A 56 14.41 1.73 19.49
C ILE A 56 15.44 1.14 18.52
N LYS A 57 16.46 0.45 19.02
CA LYS A 57 17.47 -0.20 18.20
C LYS A 57 16.85 -1.25 17.28
N ASP A 58 15.88 -2.01 17.76
CA ASP A 58 15.14 -2.99 16.96
C ASP A 58 14.30 -2.31 15.88
N SER A 59 13.59 -1.23 16.23
CA SER A 59 12.85 -0.41 15.26
C SER A 59 13.75 0.16 14.15
N PHE A 60 14.96 0.64 14.49
CA PHE A 60 15.94 1.08 13.48
C PHE A 60 16.44 -0.06 12.60
N SER A 61 16.58 -1.26 13.15
CA SER A 61 16.99 -2.46 12.40
C SER A 61 15.90 -2.88 11.42
N SER A 62 14.64 -2.89 11.85
CA SER A 62 13.48 -3.15 11.00
C SER A 62 13.34 -2.11 9.88
N LEU A 63 13.50 -0.83 10.21
CA LEU A 63 13.46 0.26 9.23
C LEU A 63 14.56 0.11 8.17
N ARG A 64 15.80 -0.19 8.59
CA ARG A 64 16.91 -0.44 7.67
C ARG A 64 16.60 -1.57 6.69
N ASN A 65 16.08 -2.68 7.19
CA ASN A 65 15.70 -3.85 6.39
C ASN A 65 14.48 -3.58 5.47
N SER A 66 13.77 -2.47 5.65
CA SER A 66 12.66 -2.09 4.76
C SER A 66 13.10 -1.18 3.60
N VAL A 67 14.34 -0.68 3.65
CA VAL A 67 14.88 0.27 2.67
C VAL A 67 15.89 -0.45 1.78
N PRO A 68 15.59 -0.72 0.49
CA PRO A 68 16.44 -1.52 -0.41
C PRO A 68 17.90 -1.06 -0.48
N SER A 69 18.14 0.25 -0.47
CA SER A 69 19.48 0.83 -0.56
C SER A 69 20.35 0.67 0.69
N LEU A 70 19.79 0.18 1.80
CA LEU A 70 20.51 -0.01 3.07
C LEU A 70 20.69 -1.50 3.45
N HIS A 71 20.22 -2.42 2.61
CA HIS A 71 20.33 -3.85 2.84
C HIS A 71 21.80 -4.26 2.81
N GLY A 72 22.24 -5.04 3.81
CA GLY A 72 23.61 -5.54 3.89
C GLY A 72 24.68 -4.50 4.27
N GLU A 73 24.39 -3.19 4.22
CA GLU A 73 25.40 -2.14 4.47
C GLU A 73 25.31 -1.55 5.88
N LYS A 74 26.45 -1.37 6.56
CA LYS A 74 26.49 -0.66 7.86
C LYS A 74 26.07 0.80 7.67
N ALA A 75 24.89 1.16 8.17
CA ALA A 75 24.36 2.51 8.09
C ALA A 75 24.18 3.13 9.48
N SER A 76 24.58 4.39 9.63
CA SER A 76 24.32 5.18 10.85
C SER A 76 22.82 5.51 10.99
N ARG A 77 22.37 5.85 12.21
CA ARG A 77 20.97 6.26 12.46
C ARG A 77 20.53 7.42 11.55
N ALA A 78 21.39 8.42 11.37
CA ALA A 78 21.11 9.56 10.50
C ALA A 78 20.95 9.14 9.03
N GLN A 79 21.82 8.24 8.54
CA GLN A 79 21.71 7.71 7.18
C GLN A 79 20.44 6.87 6.99
N ILE A 80 20.06 6.06 7.99
CA ILE A 80 18.82 5.27 7.94
C ILE A 80 17.61 6.19 7.76
N LEU A 81 17.51 7.25 8.58
CA LEU A 81 16.41 8.21 8.47
C LEU A 81 16.41 8.93 7.12
N LYS A 82 17.57 9.41 6.66
CA LYS A 82 17.70 10.11 5.38
C LYS A 82 17.25 9.22 4.21
N LYS A 83 17.81 8.00 4.11
CA LYS A 83 17.50 7.07 3.02
C LYS A 83 16.08 6.53 3.09
N ALA A 84 15.50 6.38 4.28
CA ALA A 84 14.09 6.03 4.43
C ALA A 84 13.18 7.14 3.89
N SER A 85 13.45 8.41 4.23
CA SER A 85 12.72 9.56 3.71
C SER A 85 12.81 9.66 2.19
N ASP A 86 14.03 9.51 1.64
CA ASP A 86 14.26 9.49 0.19
C ASP A 86 13.49 8.36 -0.49
N TYR A 87 13.49 7.16 0.11
CA TYR A 87 12.80 5.99 -0.43
C TYR A 87 11.27 6.16 -0.42
N ILE A 88 10.70 6.75 0.63
CA ILE A 88 9.26 7.08 0.67
C ILE A 88 8.91 8.04 -0.48
N LEU A 89 9.70 9.09 -0.69
CA LEU A 89 9.46 10.06 -1.76
C LEU A 89 9.58 9.40 -3.14
N TYR A 90 10.61 8.57 -3.35
CA TYR A 90 10.79 7.79 -4.56
C TYR A 90 9.59 6.87 -4.83
N MET A 91 9.15 6.10 -3.83
CA MET A 91 8.02 5.17 -3.98
C MET A 91 6.71 5.89 -4.28
N LYS A 92 6.47 7.08 -3.68
CA LYS A 92 5.33 7.92 -4.02
C LYS A 92 5.35 8.34 -5.50
N LYS A 93 6.49 8.84 -5.99
CA LYS A 93 6.64 9.23 -7.41
C LYS A 93 6.45 8.02 -8.34
N LYS A 94 7.05 6.88 -7.99
CA LYS A 94 6.94 5.64 -8.78
C LYS A 94 5.50 5.14 -8.84
N ASN A 95 4.79 5.10 -7.72
CA ASN A 95 3.39 4.70 -7.67
C ASN A 95 2.51 5.64 -8.50
N ASN A 96 2.75 6.95 -8.47
CA ASN A 96 2.02 7.90 -9.31
C ASN A 96 2.25 7.65 -10.80
N SER A 97 3.50 7.37 -11.22
CA SER A 97 3.80 7.01 -12.60
C SER A 97 3.05 5.74 -13.00
N HIS A 98 3.10 4.68 -12.19
CA HIS A 98 2.37 3.45 -12.48
C HIS A 98 0.85 3.66 -12.53
N GLN A 99 0.32 4.55 -11.69
CA GLN A 99 -1.10 4.88 -11.71
C GLN A 99 -1.50 5.60 -13.01
N GLN A 100 -0.61 6.45 -13.55
CA GLN A 100 -0.78 7.08 -14.85
C GLN A 100 -0.72 6.04 -15.98
N ASP A 101 0.28 5.16 -15.97
CA ASP A 101 0.41 4.08 -16.96
C ASP A 101 -0.86 3.19 -16.99
N ILE A 102 -1.38 2.84 -15.80
CA ILE A 102 -2.62 2.08 -15.66
C ILE A 102 -3.80 2.83 -16.27
N HIS A 103 -3.90 4.15 -16.03
CA HIS A 103 -4.98 4.96 -16.58
C HIS A 103 -4.92 5.01 -18.11
N ASP A 104 -3.73 5.22 -18.67
CA ASP A 104 -3.54 5.33 -20.11
C ASP A 104 -3.78 4.00 -20.83
N LEU A 105 -3.32 2.89 -20.25
CA LEU A 105 -3.61 1.54 -20.75
C LEU A 105 -5.11 1.21 -20.69
N LYS A 106 -5.80 1.61 -19.62
CA LYS A 106 -7.26 1.43 -19.53
C LYS A 106 -7.99 2.25 -20.59
N ARG A 107 -7.57 3.48 -20.85
CA ARG A 107 -8.13 4.32 -21.91
C ARG A 107 -7.91 3.68 -23.29
N GLN A 108 -6.70 3.22 -23.57
CA GLN A 108 -6.37 2.55 -24.82
C GLN A 108 -7.19 1.27 -25.01
N ASN A 109 -7.28 0.42 -23.98
CA ASN A 109 -8.09 -0.80 -24.02
C ASN A 109 -9.58 -0.50 -24.25
N SER A 110 -10.11 0.57 -23.67
CA SER A 110 -11.49 1.00 -23.91
C SER A 110 -11.72 1.41 -25.36
N LEU A 111 -10.80 2.19 -25.94
CA LEU A 111 -10.86 2.62 -27.34
C LEU A 111 -10.77 1.43 -28.31
N LEU A 112 -9.79 0.54 -28.10
CA LEU A 112 -9.65 -0.67 -28.91
C LEU A 112 -10.87 -1.58 -28.77
N GLY A 113 -11.37 -1.76 -27.55
CA GLY A 113 -12.61 -2.52 -27.31
C GLY A 113 -13.82 -1.92 -28.02
N ALA A 114 -13.93 -0.60 -28.09
CA ALA A 114 -14.99 0.08 -28.85
C ALA A 114 -14.84 -0.14 -30.36
N GLN A 115 -13.60 -0.05 -30.89
CA GLN A 115 -13.32 -0.33 -32.31
C GLN A 115 -13.67 -1.77 -32.68
N ILE A 116 -13.28 -2.75 -31.86
CA ILE A 116 -13.61 -4.16 -32.05
C ILE A 116 -15.13 -4.35 -32.11
N ARG A 117 -15.89 -3.79 -31.16
CA ARG A 117 -17.36 -3.88 -31.18
C ARG A 117 -17.99 -3.30 -32.45
N THR A 118 -17.50 -2.14 -32.91
CA THR A 118 -17.99 -1.52 -34.15
C THR A 118 -17.69 -2.39 -35.37
N LEU A 119 -16.48 -2.92 -35.48
CA LEU A 119 -16.07 -3.80 -36.58
C LEU A 119 -16.83 -5.13 -36.56
N GLU A 120 -17.05 -5.72 -35.38
CA GLU A 120 -17.86 -6.91 -35.23
C GLU A 120 -19.31 -6.67 -35.67
N LYS A 121 -19.89 -5.51 -35.35
CA LYS A 121 -21.24 -5.13 -35.80
C LYS A 121 -21.29 -4.97 -37.32
N ALA A 122 -20.32 -4.25 -37.90
CA ALA A 122 -20.23 -4.05 -39.35
C ALA A 122 -20.04 -5.38 -40.09
N LYS A 123 -19.15 -6.26 -39.59
CA LYS A 123 -18.93 -7.60 -40.15
C LYS A 123 -20.19 -8.46 -40.09
N LYS A 124 -20.87 -8.53 -38.92
CA LYS A 124 -22.14 -9.25 -38.79
C LYS A 124 -23.18 -8.74 -39.79
N SER A 125 -23.27 -7.41 -39.96
CA SER A 125 -24.18 -6.80 -40.95
C SER A 125 -23.80 -7.15 -42.40
N ALA A 126 -22.51 -7.13 -42.75
CA ALA A 126 -22.04 -7.48 -44.08
C ALA A 126 -22.26 -8.97 -44.38
N THR A 127 -22.04 -9.85 -43.41
CA THR A 127 -22.37 -11.28 -43.53
C THR A 127 -23.88 -11.46 -43.70
N PHE A 128 -24.71 -10.77 -42.90
CA PHE A 128 -26.17 -10.84 -43.06
C PHE A 128 -26.64 -10.37 -44.44
N HIS A 129 -26.06 -9.29 -44.96
CA HIS A 129 -26.37 -8.79 -46.29
C HIS A 129 -25.90 -9.74 -47.39
N SER A 130 -24.74 -10.39 -47.22
CA SER A 130 -24.24 -11.43 -48.13
C SER A 130 -25.13 -12.68 -48.14
N GLU A 131 -25.56 -13.16 -46.97
CA GLU A 131 -26.49 -14.30 -46.85
C GLU A 131 -27.85 -13.97 -47.47
N LEU A 132 -28.36 -12.75 -47.22
CA LEU A 132 -29.61 -12.29 -47.84
C LEU A 132 -29.48 -12.17 -49.36
N SER A 133 -28.39 -11.61 -49.88
CA SER A 133 -28.12 -11.54 -51.32
C SER A 133 -27.96 -12.92 -51.96
N LYS A 134 -27.37 -13.90 -51.24
CA LYS A 134 -27.27 -15.28 -51.71
C LYS A 134 -28.63 -15.97 -51.82
N CYS A 135 -29.49 -15.78 -50.81
CA CYS A 135 -30.85 -16.32 -50.79
C CYS A 135 -31.74 -15.72 -51.90
N ILE A 136 -31.56 -14.43 -52.23
CA ILE A 136 -32.29 -13.77 -53.33
C ILE A 136 -31.82 -14.26 -54.71
N ILE A 137 -30.55 -14.62 -54.88
CA ILE A 137 -30.05 -15.17 -56.14
C ILE A 137 -30.45 -16.66 -56.30
N GLU A 138 -30.59 -17.41 -55.20
CA GLU A 138 -31.13 -18.77 -55.21
C GLU A 138 -32.63 -18.82 -55.56
N SER A 139 -33.39 -17.72 -55.44
CA SER A 139 -34.80 -17.68 -55.89
C SER A 139 -35.01 -17.48 -57.40
N ASP A 140 -33.98 -17.07 -58.15
CA ASP A 140 -34.08 -16.84 -59.61
C ASP A 140 -33.41 -17.95 -60.45
N THR A 141 -32.95 -19.04 -59.81
CA THR A 141 -32.43 -20.24 -60.50
C THR A 141 -33.22 -21.49 -60.11
N GLU A 142 -34.38 -21.63 -60.76
CA GLU A 142 -35.04 -22.88 -61.18
C GLU A 142 -35.17 -24.05 -60.17
N SER A 143 -36.44 -24.41 -59.92
CA SER A 143 -36.96 -25.77 -60.11
C SER A 143 -36.64 -26.89 -59.09
N SER A 144 -37.73 -27.43 -58.53
CA SER A 144 -38.00 -28.83 -58.14
C SER A 144 -36.82 -29.75 -57.81
N SER A 145 -36.73 -30.17 -56.54
CA SER A 145 -36.52 -31.59 -56.20
C SER A 145 -36.90 -31.85 -54.75
N ASP A 146 -37.87 -32.74 -54.56
CA ASP A 146 -38.15 -33.46 -53.31
C ASP A 146 -36.90 -34.20 -52.82
N GLY A 147 -36.77 -34.30 -51.49
CA GLY A 147 -35.74 -35.08 -50.83
C GLY A 147 -35.79 -34.88 -49.33
N ASP A 148 -36.64 -35.66 -48.66
CA ASP A 148 -36.61 -35.93 -47.22
C ASP A 148 -35.17 -36.16 -46.72
N GLU A 149 -34.82 -35.66 -45.53
CA GLU A 149 -33.92 -36.34 -44.58
C GLU A 149 -33.99 -35.69 -43.17
N GLU A 150 -33.77 -36.55 -42.18
CA GLU A 150 -34.28 -36.49 -40.82
C GLU A 150 -33.72 -35.40 -39.89
N MET A 151 -34.58 -35.00 -38.95
CA MET A 151 -34.26 -34.21 -37.77
C MET A 151 -33.64 -35.11 -36.68
N VAL A 152 -32.31 -35.04 -36.50
CA VAL A 152 -31.62 -35.61 -35.32
C VAL A 152 -31.14 -34.50 -34.39
N THR A 153 -31.45 -34.72 -33.11
CA THR A 153 -31.35 -33.84 -31.94
C THR A 153 -29.92 -33.57 -31.45
N GLN A 154 -29.76 -32.37 -30.85
CA GLN A 154 -28.68 -31.92 -29.94
C GLN A 154 -28.44 -32.90 -28.76
N PRO A 155 -27.26 -32.93 -28.05
CA PRO A 155 -26.76 -31.74 -27.31
C PRO A 155 -25.24 -31.59 -26.98
N GLN A 156 -24.90 -30.33 -26.66
CA GLN A 156 -23.95 -29.80 -25.64
C GLN A 156 -22.54 -30.39 -25.46
N ASN A 157 -21.52 -29.52 -25.50
CA ASN A 157 -20.34 -29.71 -24.65
C ASN A 157 -19.81 -28.42 -24.00
N LYS A 158 -19.52 -28.57 -22.70
CA LYS A 158 -19.27 -27.55 -21.69
C LYS A 158 -17.82 -27.03 -21.70
N SER A 159 -17.68 -25.82 -21.18
CA SER A 159 -16.46 -25.07 -20.89
C SER A 159 -15.42 -25.84 -20.05
N LYS A 160 -14.13 -25.62 -20.34
CA LYS A 160 -13.01 -25.95 -19.44
C LYS A 160 -12.29 -24.67 -19.04
N LYS A 161 -12.32 -24.35 -17.74
CA LYS A 161 -11.47 -23.34 -17.10
C LYS A 161 -10.07 -23.92 -16.91
N LEU A 162 -9.03 -23.13 -17.19
CA LEU A 162 -7.67 -23.40 -16.73
C LEU A 162 -7.42 -22.60 -15.45
N LYS A 163 -6.96 -23.32 -14.41
CA LYS A 163 -6.54 -22.78 -13.12
C LYS A 163 -5.19 -23.41 -12.77
N THR A 164 -4.17 -22.57 -12.63
CA THR A 164 -2.87 -22.87 -11.99
C THR A 164 -2.46 -21.53 -11.35
N ALA A 165 -2.49 -21.28 -10.04
CA ALA A 165 -2.08 -21.97 -8.82
C ALA A 165 -0.56 -21.88 -8.54
N HIS A 166 -0.29 -21.03 -7.54
CA HIS A 166 0.89 -20.83 -6.68
C HIS A 166 2.23 -20.41 -7.26
#